data_AF-A0A946XU27-F1
#
_entry.id   AF-A0A946XU27-F1
#
_cell.length_a   1.000
_cell.length_b   1.000
_cell.length_c   1.000
_cell.angle_alpha   90.00
_cell.angle_beta   90.00
_cell.angle_gamma   90.00
#
_symmetry.space_group_name_H-M   'P 1'
#
loop_
_entity.id
_entity.type
_entity.pdbx_description
1 polymer ?
#
loop_
_entity_poly.entity_id
_entity_poly.type
_entity_poly.pdbx_seq_one_letter_code
_entity_poly.pdbx_strand_id
1 'polypeptide(L)'
;MSRIPFRGFQVMVSNLVHWAARRLAVWSALVLFFCTPVIAQEIDLRLTQVDDSRLIVDIANAGDGSNRLFLVEQAGRIFILDNGVRRDTPFLNIQNIVQNTADEQGLLSVAFAPDYETSGLFYTWYTA
;
A
#
# COMPACT_ATOMS: atom_id res chain seq x y z
N MET A 1 -24.77 4.70 -88.24
CA MET A 1 -24.85 5.63 -87.09
C MET A 1 -24.94 4.79 -85.80
N SER A 2 -23.82 4.30 -85.26
CA SER A 2 -23.82 3.44 -84.05
C SER A 2 -23.28 4.20 -82.84
N ARG A 3 -24.12 4.38 -81.82
CA ARG A 3 -23.73 4.99 -80.53
C ARG A 3 -23.01 3.94 -79.68
N ILE A 4 -21.81 4.26 -79.21
CA ILE A 4 -21.02 3.45 -78.26
C ILE A 4 -21.50 3.78 -76.83
N PRO A 5 -21.75 2.80 -75.94
CA PRO A 5 -22.22 3.11 -74.59
C PRO A 5 -21.06 3.41 -73.63
N PHE A 6 -21.16 4.53 -72.93
CA PHE A 6 -20.30 4.91 -71.80
C PHE A 6 -20.64 4.07 -70.56
N ARG A 7 -20.01 2.90 -70.42
CA ARG A 7 -20.22 2.00 -69.27
C ARG A 7 -19.12 2.07 -68.20
N GLY A 8 -18.06 2.84 -68.43
CA GLY A 8 -16.84 2.84 -67.58
C GLY A 8 -16.85 3.80 -66.37
N PHE A 9 -17.60 4.91 -66.43
CA PHE A 9 -17.49 5.97 -65.41
C PHE A 9 -18.18 5.61 -64.09
N GLN A 10 -19.27 4.84 -64.15
CA GLN A 10 -20.08 4.47 -62.98
C GLN A 10 -19.41 3.42 -62.08
N VAL A 11 -18.51 2.60 -62.64
CA VAL A 11 -17.78 1.55 -61.91
C VAL A 11 -16.61 2.13 -61.09
N MET A 12 -16.00 3.21 -61.57
CA MET A 12 -14.83 3.80 -60.92
C MET A 12 -15.19 4.56 -59.63
N VAL A 13 -16.35 5.23 -59.60
CA VAL A 13 -16.85 5.94 -58.41
C VAL A 13 -17.31 4.96 -57.33
N SER A 14 -17.94 3.84 -57.69
CA SER A 14 -18.39 2.84 -56.71
C SER A 14 -17.18 2.24 -55.99
N ASN A 15 -16.15 1.78 -56.70
CA ASN A 15 -14.98 1.18 -56.08
C ASN A 15 -14.30 2.13 -55.08
N LEU A 16 -14.21 3.42 -55.40
CA LEU A 16 -13.61 4.43 -54.52
C LEU A 16 -14.35 4.58 -53.17
N VAL A 17 -15.68 4.54 -53.19
CA VAL A 17 -16.54 4.58 -52.00
C VAL A 17 -16.37 3.31 -51.15
N HIS A 18 -16.26 2.13 -51.79
CA HIS A 18 -16.02 0.86 -51.10
C HIS A 18 -14.61 0.81 -50.46
N TRP A 19 -13.59 1.38 -51.11
CA TRP A 19 -12.23 1.49 -50.56
C TRP A 19 -12.15 2.47 -49.37
N ALA A 20 -12.87 3.60 -49.42
CA ALA A 20 -12.91 4.58 -48.33
C ALA A 20 -13.69 4.05 -47.11
N ALA A 21 -14.84 3.40 -47.32
CA ALA A 21 -15.65 2.83 -46.25
C ALA A 21 -14.95 1.68 -45.52
N ARG A 22 -14.21 0.83 -46.25
CA ARG A 22 -13.40 -0.26 -45.66
C ARG A 22 -12.26 0.25 -44.79
N ARG A 23 -11.63 1.37 -45.17
CA ARG A 23 -10.57 1.99 -44.36
C ARG A 23 -11.15 2.60 -43.08
N LEU A 24 -12.24 3.37 -43.16
CA LEU A 24 -12.93 3.90 -41.98
C LEU A 24 -13.37 2.79 -41.01
N ALA A 25 -13.93 1.69 -41.51
CA ALA A 25 -14.34 0.56 -40.68
C ALA A 25 -13.16 -0.10 -39.91
N VAL A 26 -11.98 -0.19 -40.52
CA VAL A 26 -10.77 -0.72 -39.87
C VAL A 26 -10.25 0.22 -38.78
N TRP A 27 -10.32 1.54 -38.99
CA TRP A 27 -9.95 2.53 -37.98
C TRP A 27 -10.96 2.57 -36.82
N SER A 28 -12.26 2.43 -37.09
CA SER A 28 -13.30 2.32 -36.05
C SER A 28 -13.14 1.05 -35.20
N ALA A 29 -12.78 -0.08 -35.83
CA ALA A 29 -12.51 -1.32 -35.13
C ALA A 29 -11.24 -1.22 -34.24
N LEU A 30 -10.21 -0.50 -34.69
CA LEU A 30 -8.98 -0.24 -33.91
C LEU A 30 -9.22 0.64 -32.68
N VAL A 31 -10.05 1.68 -32.78
CA VAL A 31 -10.39 2.56 -31.65
C VAL A 31 -11.16 1.82 -30.56
N LEU A 32 -12.05 0.90 -30.95
CA LEU A 32 -12.78 0.06 -30.00
C LEU A 32 -11.87 -1.03 -29.38
N PHE A 33 -10.83 -1.49 -30.09
CA PHE A 33 -9.88 -2.48 -29.59
C PHE A 33 -8.92 -1.92 -28.52
N PHE A 34 -8.64 -0.61 -28.56
CA PHE A 34 -7.81 0.08 -27.55
C PHE A 34 -8.61 0.63 -26.36
N CYS A 35 -9.93 0.47 -26.34
CA CYS A 35 -10.78 0.86 -25.22
C CYS A 35 -10.89 -0.28 -24.20
N THR A 36 -9.80 -0.61 -23.52
CA THR A 36 -9.87 -1.50 -22.35
C THR A 36 -10.44 -0.72 -21.17
N PRO A 37 -11.46 -1.23 -20.45
CA PRO A 37 -11.91 -0.58 -19.23
C PRO A 37 -10.74 -0.55 -18.23
N VAL A 38 -10.36 0.65 -17.78
CA VAL A 38 -9.55 0.79 -16.57
C VAL A 38 -10.47 0.43 -15.40
N ILE A 39 -10.34 -0.79 -14.91
CA ILE A 39 -10.90 -1.18 -13.61
C ILE A 39 -9.90 -0.68 -12.56
N ALA A 40 -10.38 0.13 -11.61
CA ALA A 40 -9.56 0.53 -10.47
C ALA A 40 -9.24 -0.70 -9.61
N GLN A 41 -7.99 -0.83 -9.16
CA GLN A 41 -7.62 -1.87 -8.22
C GLN A 41 -8.29 -1.62 -6.87
N GLU A 42 -9.09 -2.56 -6.39
CA GLU A 42 -9.63 -2.52 -5.03
C GLU A 42 -8.51 -2.91 -4.04
N ILE A 43 -8.28 -2.09 -3.02
CA ILE A 43 -7.35 -2.42 -1.95
C ILE A 43 -8.10 -3.28 -0.94
N ASP A 44 -7.82 -4.58 -0.95
CA ASP A 44 -8.37 -5.51 0.03
C ASP A 44 -7.61 -5.38 1.36
N LEU A 45 -8.14 -4.59 2.29
CA LEU A 45 -7.58 -4.47 3.63
C LEU A 45 -8.15 -5.58 4.53
N ARG A 46 -7.24 -6.33 5.16
CA ARG A 46 -7.56 -7.34 6.17
C ARG A 46 -6.87 -6.96 7.48
N LEU A 47 -7.64 -6.94 8.56
CA LEU A 47 -7.08 -6.78 9.90
C LEU A 47 -6.72 -8.15 10.44
N THR A 48 -5.48 -8.28 10.92
CA THR A 48 -5.02 -9.46 11.65
C THR A 48 -4.68 -9.01 13.05
N GLN A 49 -5.26 -9.66 14.06
CA GLN A 49 -4.88 -9.43 15.43
C GLN A 49 -3.49 -10.05 15.66
N VAL A 50 -2.52 -9.22 16.05
CA VAL A 50 -1.13 -9.63 16.31
C VAL A 50 -0.81 -9.66 17.81
N ASP A 51 -1.69 -9.06 18.62
CA ASP A 51 -1.51 -8.92 20.05
C ASP A 51 -2.86 -8.78 20.77
N ASP A 52 -2.95 -9.22 22.02
CA ASP A 52 -4.14 -9.13 22.87
C ASP A 52 -3.93 -8.28 24.13
N SER A 53 -2.77 -7.66 24.29
CA SER A 53 -2.52 -6.72 25.39
C SER A 53 -3.45 -5.52 25.33
N ARG A 54 -3.99 -5.17 26.51
CA ARG A 54 -5.07 -4.17 26.61
C ARG A 54 -4.58 -2.73 26.76
N LEU A 55 -3.27 -2.52 27.00
CA LEU A 55 -2.70 -1.21 27.33
C LEU A 55 -1.40 -0.95 26.54
N ILE A 56 -1.45 -1.19 25.23
CA ILE A 56 -0.43 -0.67 24.30
C ILE A 56 -0.68 0.82 24.13
N VAL A 57 0.31 1.64 24.48
CA VAL A 57 0.21 3.11 24.46
C VAL A 57 1.05 3.76 23.36
N ASP A 58 2.03 3.03 22.82
CA ASP A 58 2.88 3.49 21.72
C ASP A 58 3.41 2.31 20.89
N ILE A 59 3.72 2.56 19.62
CA ILE A 59 4.32 1.62 18.67
C ILE A 59 5.37 2.36 17.85
N ALA A 60 6.61 1.85 17.87
CA ALA A 60 7.70 2.43 17.11
C ALA A 60 8.43 1.39 16.24
N ASN A 61 9.00 1.84 15.11
CA ASN A 61 9.99 1.10 14.35
C ASN A 61 11.38 1.66 14.66
N ALA A 62 12.39 0.78 14.69
CA ALA A 62 13.75 1.18 15.06
C ALA A 62 14.58 1.79 13.92
N GLY A 63 14.09 1.79 12.68
CA GLY A 63 14.82 2.32 11.52
C GLY A 63 16.05 1.51 11.10
N ASP A 64 16.24 0.30 11.65
CA ASP A 64 17.42 -0.55 11.51
C ASP A 64 17.30 -1.61 10.40
N GLY A 65 16.34 -1.44 9.48
CA GLY A 65 16.08 -2.40 8.40
C GLY A 65 15.49 -3.74 8.84
N SER A 66 15.30 -4.00 10.14
CA SER A 66 14.78 -5.26 10.65
C SER A 66 13.26 -5.42 10.50
N ASN A 67 12.54 -4.33 10.19
CA ASN A 67 11.07 -4.25 10.15
C ASN A 67 10.37 -4.65 11.45
N ARG A 68 11.10 -4.74 12.56
CA ARG A 68 10.52 -4.97 13.89
C ARG A 68 9.71 -3.76 14.33
N LEU A 69 8.59 -4.02 15.01
CA LEU A 69 7.84 -3.01 15.74
C LEU A 69 8.03 -3.24 17.25
N PHE A 70 8.09 -2.15 17.99
CA PHE A 70 8.28 -2.14 19.43
C PHE A 70 6.99 -1.65 20.07
N LEU A 71 6.29 -2.58 20.74
CA LEU A 71 5.00 -2.36 21.37
C LEU A 71 5.23 -1.92 22.81
N VAL A 72 4.80 -0.71 23.14
CA VAL A 72 4.99 -0.11 24.47
C VAL A 72 3.76 -0.39 25.33
N GLU A 73 3.94 -1.17 26.40
CA GLU A 73 2.90 -1.40 27.41
C GLU A 73 3.04 -0.43 28.58
N GLN A 74 1.93 0.21 28.93
CA GLN A 74 1.83 1.17 30.05
C GLN A 74 2.42 0.64 31.36
N ALA A 75 2.30 -0.67 31.59
CA ALA A 75 2.79 -1.35 32.79
C ALA A 75 4.32 -1.36 32.95
N GLY A 76 5.11 -0.81 32.00
CA GLY A 76 6.56 -0.72 32.10
C GLY A 76 7.33 -1.74 31.26
N ARG A 77 6.74 -2.21 30.15
CA ARG A 77 7.35 -3.22 29.28
C ARG A 77 7.34 -2.79 27.82
N ILE A 78 8.38 -3.15 27.08
CA ILE A 78 8.42 -3.00 25.62
C ILE A 78 8.58 -4.40 25.02
N PHE A 79 7.69 -4.78 24.10
CA PHE A 79 7.74 -6.06 23.39
C PHE A 79 8.12 -5.86 21.94
N ILE A 80 8.70 -6.89 21.33
CA ILE A 80 9.02 -6.88 19.91
C ILE A 80 7.92 -7.66 19.18
N LEU A 81 7.32 -7.01 18.18
CA LEU A 81 6.58 -7.66 17.12
C LEU A 81 7.51 -7.83 15.92
N ASP A 82 7.68 -9.07 15.47
CA ASP A 82 8.57 -9.43 14.38
C ASP A 82 7.80 -10.33 13.41
N ASN A 83 7.65 -9.89 12.16
CA ASN A 83 6.88 -10.58 11.13
C ASN A 83 5.45 -10.98 11.58
N GLY A 84 4.78 -10.10 12.34
CA GLY A 84 3.42 -10.32 12.84
C GLY A 84 3.32 -11.23 14.06
N VAL A 85 4.46 -11.70 14.59
CA VAL A 85 4.52 -12.54 15.81
C VAL A 85 5.15 -11.73 16.95
N ARG A 86 4.44 -11.65 18.08
CA ARG A 86 4.97 -11.04 19.30
C ARG A 86 5.94 -12.00 19.97
N ARG A 87 7.11 -11.50 20.36
CA ARG A 87 8.09 -12.27 21.15
C ARG A 87 7.66 -12.31 22.62
N ASP A 88 7.81 -13.48 23.25
CA ASP A 88 7.45 -13.68 24.66
C ASP A 88 8.33 -12.87 25.63
N THR A 89 9.61 -12.69 25.27
CA THR A 89 10.56 -11.92 26.09
C THR A 89 10.48 -10.44 25.74
N PRO A 90 10.29 -9.54 26.72
CA PRO A 90 10.30 -8.11 26.47
C PRO A 90 11.70 -7.63 26.08
N PHE A 91 11.75 -6.65 25.18
CA PHE A 91 12.96 -5.89 24.85
C PHE A 91 13.42 -5.04 26.06
N LEU A 92 12.46 -4.44 26.77
CA LEU A 92 12.70 -3.67 27.98
C LEU A 92 11.68 -4.06 29.04
N ASN A 93 12.14 -4.24 30.27
CA ASN A 93 11.30 -4.42 31.44
C ASN A 93 11.80 -3.52 32.57
N ILE A 94 11.03 -2.46 32.86
CA ILE A 94 11.31 -1.47 33.90
C ILE A 94 10.12 -1.32 34.86
N GLN A 95 9.28 -2.34 34.99
CA GLN A 95 8.06 -2.29 35.81
C GLN A 95 8.35 -1.94 37.29
N ASN A 96 9.57 -2.17 37.75
CA ASN A 96 10.02 -1.89 39.12
C ASN A 96 10.26 -0.40 39.41
N ILE A 97 10.39 0.45 38.38
CA ILE A 97 10.65 1.89 38.52
C ILE A 97 9.55 2.76 37.89
N VAL A 98 8.50 2.14 37.36
CA VAL A 98 7.38 2.85 36.72
C VAL A 98 6.20 2.92 37.69
N GLN A 99 5.67 4.13 37.92
CA GLN A 99 4.34 4.32 38.50
C GLN A 99 3.29 4.18 37.40
N ASN A 100 2.24 3.39 37.63
CA ASN A 100 1.15 3.16 36.66
C ASN A 100 -0.24 3.12 37.34
N THR A 101 -0.43 3.88 38.41
CA THR A 101 -1.66 3.84 39.23
C THR A 101 -2.76 4.81 38.76
N ALA A 102 -2.44 5.70 37.83
CA ALA A 102 -3.38 6.65 37.24
C ALA A 102 -3.31 6.61 35.71
N ASP A 103 -4.32 7.19 35.05
CA ASP A 103 -4.58 6.99 33.62
C ASP A 103 -3.40 7.33 32.70
N GLU A 104 -2.72 8.45 32.94
CA GLU A 104 -1.56 8.88 32.14
C GLU A 104 -0.22 8.54 32.80
N GLN A 105 -0.21 7.79 33.90
CA GLN A 105 1.02 7.27 34.48
C GLN A 105 1.44 6.00 33.75
N GLY A 106 2.74 5.76 33.70
CA GLY A 106 3.27 4.51 33.18
C GLY A 106 4.49 4.74 32.30
N LEU A 107 4.83 3.72 31.55
CA LEU A 107 5.70 3.82 30.39
C LEU A 107 4.86 4.27 29.20
N LEU A 108 5.19 5.42 28.59
CA LEU A 108 4.31 6.09 27.63
C LEU A 108 4.85 6.12 26.20
N SER A 109 6.18 6.03 26.01
CA SER A 109 6.75 6.10 24.67
C SER A 109 8.13 5.47 24.57
N VAL A 110 8.51 5.13 23.34
CA VAL A 110 9.87 4.78 22.95
C VAL A 110 10.27 5.54 21.66
N ALA A 111 11.50 6.04 21.62
CA ALA A 111 12.09 6.66 20.44
C ALA A 111 13.48 6.09 20.18
N PHE A 112 13.73 5.65 18.94
CA PHE A 112 15.02 5.15 18.52
C PHE A 112 15.87 6.29 17.94
N ALA A 113 17.17 6.30 18.26
CA ALA A 113 18.09 7.26 17.67
C ALA A 113 18.17 7.02 16.14
N PRO A 114 18.40 8.06 15.32
CA PRO A 114 18.56 7.89 13.87
C PRO A 114 19.69 6.94 13.47
N ASP A 115 20.68 6.76 14.35
CA ASP A 115 21.82 5.86 14.18
C ASP A 115 21.70 4.58 15.05
N TYR A 116 20.49 4.19 15.48
CA TYR A 116 20.27 3.08 16.41
C TYR A 116 20.93 1.76 15.98
N GLU A 117 21.02 1.48 14.68
CA GLU A 117 21.72 0.29 14.16
C GLU A 117 23.18 0.21 14.63
N THR A 118 23.86 1.35 14.77
CA THR A 118 25.26 1.43 15.20
C THR A 118 25.41 1.85 16.66
N SER A 119 24.57 2.76 17.16
CA SER A 119 24.67 3.31 18.51
C SER A 119 23.98 2.44 19.56
N GLY A 120 22.95 1.68 19.17
CA GLY A 120 22.07 0.96 20.09
C GLY A 120 21.26 1.88 21.01
N LEU A 121 21.25 3.20 20.74
CA LEU A 121 20.59 4.18 21.60
C LEU A 121 19.09 4.29 21.30
N PHE A 122 18.30 4.15 22.36
CA PHE A 122 16.89 4.45 22.37
C PHE A 122 16.54 5.18 23.66
N TYR A 123 15.41 5.89 23.62
CA TYR A 123 14.93 6.73 24.71
C TYR A 123 13.52 6.32 25.05
N THR A 124 13.14 6.54 26.31
CA THR A 124 11.81 6.24 26.78
C THR A 124 11.31 7.33 27.71
N TRP A 125 9.99 7.55 27.71
CA TRP A 125 9.32 8.49 28.59
C TRP A 125 8.40 7.74 29.54
N TYR A 126 8.56 7.96 30.85
CA TYR A 126 7.80 7.27 31.88
C TYR A 126 7.61 8.12 33.15
N THR A 127 6.64 7.73 33.98
CA THR A 127 6.43 8.29 35.34
C THR A 127 7.06 7.38 36.39
N ALA A 128 7.75 7.93 37.40
CA ALA A 128 8.54 7.22 38.40
C ALA A 128 8.27 7.70 39.83
#